data_AF-A0A951JJC0-F1
#
_entry.id   AF-A0A951JJC0-F1
#
_cell.length_a   1.000
_cell.length_b   1.000
_cell.length_c   1.000
_cell.angle_alpha   90.00
_cell.angle_beta   90.00
_cell.angle_gamma   90.00
#
_symmetry.space_group_name_H-M   'P 1'
#
loop_
_entity.id
_entity.type
_entity.pdbx_description
1 polymer ?
#
loop_
_entity_poly.entity_id
_entity_poly.type
_entity_poly.pdbx_seq_one_letter_code
_entity_poly.pdbx_strand_id
1 'polypeptide(L)'
;METGERLSAYLAGELDADERAAVEADLARDPALRDTVERIRRAERALNSMGEVTPPPGFADHLREVVAAEVARQRTHGDELAAARRRHAPWRTLGVAAAAASLIVVVGVGAGWLLRGGADRAPEQAAPVGEGHPALDVPVIETRNDYSDLELQRLAVNVDIRAVIPPGLGADEAAAYADRLQAQLTGVEGQQAAQSMSAENHADTAAEKERQGIGDQVPHAGAQQAVPVPADDPLRQRVGAAADDVRRCLPEILQSARTPVVPVYIEVARYRGEPAIVYAFAAEDPNAATYRRVEAWAVARSDCQVLSFSQYDRAG
;
A
#
# COMPACT_ATOMS: atom_id res chain seq x y z
N MET A 1 -8.76 17.11 -10.05
CA MET A 1 -9.03 15.91 -10.87
C MET A 1 -7.68 15.32 -11.24
N GLU A 2 -7.43 14.07 -10.86
CA GLU A 2 -6.17 13.40 -11.21
C GLU A 2 -6.13 13.16 -12.73
N THR A 3 -4.92 13.12 -13.32
CA THR A 3 -4.76 12.98 -14.78
C THR A 3 -5.48 11.74 -15.33
N GLY A 4 -5.50 10.65 -14.57
CA GLY A 4 -6.20 9.41 -14.96
C GLY A 4 -7.72 9.58 -15.03
N GLU A 5 -8.31 10.23 -14.03
CA GLU A 5 -9.75 10.50 -13.98
C GLU A 5 -10.19 11.37 -15.17
N ARG A 6 -9.42 12.42 -15.49
CA ARG A 6 -9.69 13.32 -16.62
C ARG A 6 -9.58 12.62 -17.98
N LEU A 7 -8.61 11.73 -18.16
CA LEU A 7 -8.48 10.93 -19.39
C LEU A 7 -9.62 9.91 -19.52
N SER A 8 -10.07 9.31 -18.42
CA SER A 8 -11.21 8.40 -18.40
C SER A 8 -12.50 9.12 -18.84
N ALA A 9 -12.77 10.30 -18.28
CA ALA A 9 -13.91 11.13 -18.67
C ALA A 9 -13.82 11.60 -20.14
N TYR A 10 -12.62 11.92 -20.64
CA TYR A 10 -12.40 12.24 -22.06
C TYR A 10 -12.76 11.08 -22.99
N LEU A 11 -12.35 9.85 -22.64
CA LEU A 11 -12.66 8.64 -23.41
C LEU A 11 -14.15 8.28 -23.38
N ALA A 12 -14.80 8.49 -22.24
CA ALA A 12 -16.25 8.30 -22.08
C ALA A 12 -17.10 9.37 -22.79
N GLY A 13 -16.48 10.47 -23.25
CA GLY A 13 -17.18 11.59 -23.88
C GLY A 13 -17.96 12.47 -22.89
N GLU A 14 -17.61 12.41 -21.60
CA GLU A 14 -18.31 13.10 -20.51
C GLU A 14 -17.81 14.53 -20.27
N LEU A 15 -16.64 14.88 -20.81
CA LEU A 15 -16.08 16.23 -20.69
C LEU A 15 -16.87 17.25 -21.51
N ASP A 16 -17.05 18.43 -20.93
CA ASP A 16 -17.57 19.60 -21.63
C ASP A 16 -16.57 20.12 -22.70
N ALA A 17 -16.98 21.14 -23.45
CA ALA A 17 -16.18 21.63 -24.58
C ALA A 17 -14.83 22.23 -24.15
N ASP A 18 -14.78 22.93 -23.01
CA ASP A 18 -13.59 23.62 -22.55
C ASP A 18 -12.60 22.61 -21.93
N GLU A 19 -13.09 21.67 -21.13
CA GLU A 19 -12.29 20.59 -20.56
C GLU A 19 -11.73 19.66 -21.65
N ARG A 20 -12.54 19.34 -22.67
CA ARG A 20 -12.10 18.56 -23.81
C ARG A 20 -10.98 19.27 -24.58
N ALA A 21 -11.13 20.56 -24.86
CA ALA A 21 -10.09 21.34 -25.53
C ALA A 21 -8.79 21.37 -24.73
N ALA A 22 -8.86 21.44 -23.39
CA ALA A 22 -7.69 21.36 -22.53
C ALA A 22 -6.98 20.00 -22.61
N VAL A 23 -7.74 18.89 -22.58
CA VAL A 23 -7.17 17.53 -22.73
C VAL A 23 -6.56 17.33 -24.11
N GLU A 24 -7.19 17.83 -25.17
CA GLU A 24 -6.64 17.77 -26.53
C GLU A 24 -5.34 18.57 -26.66
N ALA A 25 -5.25 19.74 -26.01
CA ALA A 25 -4.03 20.52 -25.96
C ALA A 25 -2.89 19.83 -25.16
N ASP A 26 -3.23 19.08 -24.11
CA ASP A 26 -2.27 18.23 -23.40
C ASP A 26 -1.80 17.06 -24.29
N LEU A 27 -2.72 16.37 -24.96
CA LEU A 27 -2.42 15.28 -25.91
C LEU A 27 -1.61 15.74 -27.13
N ALA A 28 -1.76 16.99 -27.56
CA ALA A 28 -0.95 17.56 -28.64
C ALA A 28 0.52 17.71 -28.23
N ARG A 29 0.76 18.09 -26.97
CA ARG A 29 2.10 18.36 -26.42
C ARG A 29 2.82 17.10 -25.94
N ASP A 30 2.10 16.14 -25.38
CA ASP A 30 2.69 14.98 -24.72
C ASP A 30 2.45 13.66 -25.50
N PRO A 31 3.50 13.07 -26.12
CA PRO A 31 3.39 11.77 -26.78
C PRO A 31 3.04 10.62 -25.83
N ALA A 32 3.47 10.65 -24.57
CA ALA A 32 3.20 9.58 -23.61
C ALA A 32 1.72 9.54 -23.20
N LEU A 33 1.05 10.70 -23.13
CA LEU A 33 -0.40 10.75 -22.93
C LEU A 33 -1.15 10.16 -24.13
N ARG A 34 -0.70 10.43 -25.36
CA ARG A 34 -1.30 9.82 -26.57
C ARG A 34 -1.15 8.30 -26.57
N ASP A 35 0.03 7.79 -26.23
CA ASP A 35 0.28 6.35 -26.15
C ASP A 35 -0.61 5.70 -25.07
N THR A 36 -0.84 6.39 -23.97
CA THR A 36 -1.75 5.94 -22.91
C THR A 36 -3.20 5.86 -23.41
N VAL A 37 -3.69 6.89 -24.08
CA VAL A 37 -5.04 6.90 -24.69
C VAL A 37 -5.20 5.78 -25.72
N GLU A 38 -4.20 5.57 -26.58
CA GLU A 38 -4.25 4.49 -27.57
C GLU A 38 -4.16 3.08 -26.95
N ARG A 39 -3.45 2.93 -25.83
CA ARG A 39 -3.44 1.68 -25.06
C ARG A 39 -4.83 1.39 -24.48
N ILE A 40 -5.50 2.39 -23.91
CA ILE A 40 -6.85 2.21 -23.36
C ILE A 40 -7.85 1.88 -24.47
N ARG A 41 -7.85 2.64 -25.58
CA ARG A 41 -8.71 2.35 -26.75
C ARG A 41 -8.49 0.96 -27.35
N ARG A 42 -7.24 0.47 -27.37
CA ARG A 42 -6.95 -0.91 -27.78
C ARG A 42 -7.56 -1.94 -26.83
N ALA A 43 -7.48 -1.71 -25.52
CA ALA A 43 -8.10 -2.57 -24.52
C ALA A 43 -9.63 -2.58 -24.65
N GLU A 44 -10.26 -1.42 -24.83
CA GLU A 44 -11.71 -1.32 -25.07
C GLU A 44 -12.14 -2.06 -26.34
N ARG A 45 -11.41 -1.89 -27.45
CA ARG A 45 -11.68 -2.66 -28.68
C ARG A 45 -11.56 -4.16 -28.46
N ALA A 46 -10.55 -4.60 -27.70
CA ALA A 46 -10.39 -6.01 -27.37
C ALA A 46 -11.58 -6.53 -26.54
N LEU A 47 -12.02 -5.80 -25.52
CA LEU A 47 -13.19 -6.15 -24.70
C LEU A 47 -14.47 -6.18 -25.55
N ASN A 48 -14.71 -5.16 -26.36
CA ASN A 48 -15.89 -5.08 -27.23
C ASN A 48 -15.88 -6.16 -28.34
N SER A 49 -14.71 -6.68 -28.70
CA SER A 49 -14.60 -7.78 -29.67
C SER A 49 -14.95 -9.16 -29.10
N MET A 50 -15.09 -9.31 -27.78
CA MET A 50 -15.42 -10.60 -27.15
C MET A 50 -16.87 -11.05 -27.41
N GLY A 51 -17.70 -10.20 -28.03
CA GLY A 51 -19.09 -10.49 -28.33
C GLY A 51 -19.98 -10.44 -27.08
N GLU A 52 -21.29 -10.46 -27.31
CA GLU A 52 -22.26 -10.52 -26.22
C GLU A 52 -22.29 -11.94 -25.63
N VAL A 53 -21.94 -12.07 -24.35
CA VAL A 53 -22.03 -13.35 -23.65
C VAL A 53 -23.50 -13.59 -23.29
N THR A 54 -24.13 -14.54 -23.96
CA THR A 54 -25.49 -14.97 -23.60
C THR A 54 -25.43 -15.75 -22.29
N PRO A 55 -26.12 -15.30 -21.21
CA PRO A 55 -26.09 -16.01 -19.94
C PRO A 55 -26.79 -17.37 -20.07
N PRO A 56 -26.33 -18.41 -19.34
CA PRO A 56 -26.98 -19.70 -19.37
C PRO A 56 -28.43 -19.62 -18.84
N PRO A 57 -29.35 -20.48 -19.30
CA PRO A 57 -30.70 -20.54 -18.76
C PRO A 57 -30.70 -20.67 -17.22
N GLY A 58 -31.56 -19.90 -16.55
CA GLY A 58 -31.66 -19.88 -15.09
C GLY A 58 -30.66 -18.97 -14.37
N PHE A 59 -29.70 -18.36 -15.07
CA PHE A 59 -28.74 -17.42 -14.48
C PHE A 59 -29.42 -16.26 -13.73
N ALA A 60 -30.48 -15.68 -14.31
CA ALA A 60 -31.20 -14.57 -13.70
C ALA A 60 -31.97 -14.98 -12.41
N ASP A 61 -32.48 -16.20 -12.36
CA ASP A 61 -33.13 -16.74 -11.16
C ASP A 61 -32.11 -16.97 -10.04
N HIS A 62 -30.97 -17.59 -10.40
CA HIS A 62 -29.88 -17.81 -9.46
C HIS A 62 -29.32 -16.48 -8.91
N LEU A 63 -29.10 -15.49 -9.77
CA LEU A 63 -28.64 -14.16 -9.34
C LEU A 63 -29.64 -13.49 -8.38
N ARG A 64 -30.95 -13.60 -8.65
CA ARG A 64 -31.99 -13.08 -7.75
C ARG A 64 -31.96 -13.77 -6.39
N GLU A 65 -31.77 -15.09 -6.35
CA GLU A 65 -31.67 -15.84 -5.11
C GLU A 65 -30.45 -15.43 -4.28
N VAL A 66 -29.28 -15.32 -4.93
CA VAL A 66 -28.03 -14.89 -4.27
C VAL A 66 -28.15 -13.47 -3.72
N VAL A 67 -28.70 -12.53 -4.50
CA VAL A 67 -28.90 -11.15 -4.06
C VAL A 67 -29.93 -11.08 -2.93
N ALA A 68 -31.02 -11.83 -3.00
CA ALA A 68 -32.02 -11.88 -1.94
C ALA A 68 -31.45 -12.43 -0.63
N ALA A 69 -30.62 -13.48 -0.70
CA ALA A 69 -29.93 -14.02 0.46
C ALA A 69 -28.95 -13.01 1.07
N GLU A 70 -28.22 -12.27 0.24
CA GLU A 70 -27.28 -11.25 0.72
C GLU A 70 -27.99 -10.06 1.39
N VAL A 71 -29.06 -9.55 0.77
CA VAL A 71 -29.88 -8.49 1.37
C VAL A 71 -30.50 -8.96 2.69
N ALA A 72 -30.91 -10.22 2.79
CA ALA A 72 -31.41 -10.79 4.04
C ALA A 72 -30.33 -10.82 5.14
N ARG A 73 -29.09 -11.23 4.81
CA ARG A 73 -27.94 -11.22 5.74
C ARG A 73 -27.57 -9.80 6.20
N GLN A 74 -27.59 -8.83 5.30
CA GLN A 74 -27.31 -7.43 5.67
C GLN A 74 -28.37 -6.86 6.62
N ARG A 75 -29.65 -7.24 6.44
CA ARG A 75 -30.72 -6.82 7.35
C ARG A 75 -30.56 -7.40 8.75
N THR A 76 -30.22 -8.68 8.87
CA THR A 76 -30.03 -9.30 10.20
C THR A 76 -28.85 -8.68 10.96
N HIS A 77 -27.74 -8.37 10.28
CA HIS A 77 -26.61 -7.66 10.91
C HIS A 77 -26.90 -6.20 11.26
N GLY A 78 -27.68 -5.49 10.43
CA GLY A 78 -28.14 -4.13 10.74
C GLY A 78 -29.00 -4.09 12.02
N ASP A 79 -29.86 -5.08 12.20
CA ASP A 79 -30.71 -5.20 13.38
C ASP A 79 -29.90 -5.55 14.65
N GLU A 80 -28.84 -6.36 14.55
CA GLU A 80 -27.94 -6.62 15.69
C GLU A 80 -27.20 -5.36 16.16
N LEU A 81 -26.70 -4.54 15.23
CA LEU A 81 -26.08 -3.25 15.57
C LEU A 81 -27.09 -2.26 16.18
N ALA A 82 -28.32 -2.23 15.66
CA ALA A 82 -29.40 -1.43 16.22
C ALA A 82 -29.81 -1.92 17.62
N ALA A 83 -29.89 -3.23 17.84
CA ALA A 83 -30.18 -3.84 19.13
C ALA A 83 -29.04 -3.60 20.14
N ALA A 84 -27.78 -3.71 19.71
CA ALA A 84 -26.61 -3.40 20.53
C ALA A 84 -26.59 -1.92 20.95
N ARG A 85 -26.88 -0.99 20.03
CA ARG A 85 -27.03 0.44 20.38
C ARG A 85 -28.12 0.68 21.42
N ARG A 86 -29.27 -0.01 21.34
CA ARG A 86 -30.35 0.10 22.34
C ARG A 86 -29.92 -0.41 23.72
N ARG A 87 -29.10 -1.47 23.78
CA ARG A 87 -28.58 -1.99 25.07
C ARG A 87 -27.59 -1.03 25.75
N HIS A 88 -26.86 -0.21 24.99
CA HIS A 88 -25.94 0.79 25.55
C HIS A 88 -26.53 2.21 25.71
N ALA A 89 -27.80 2.41 25.36
CA ALA A 89 -28.48 3.69 25.49
C ALA A 89 -28.66 4.23 26.93
N PRO A 90 -28.89 3.42 27.99
CA PRO A 90 -29.28 4.00 29.29
C PRO A 90 -28.14 4.74 30.02
N TRP A 91 -26.88 4.56 29.61
CA TRP A 91 -25.74 5.24 30.25
C TRP A 91 -25.43 6.60 29.62
N ARG A 92 -25.86 6.86 28.39
CA ARG A 92 -25.63 8.16 27.72
C ARG A 92 -26.61 9.24 28.16
N THR A 93 -27.84 8.87 28.53
CA THR A 93 -28.82 9.85 29.04
C THR A 93 -28.46 10.45 30.39
N LEU A 94 -27.57 9.81 31.17
CA LEU A 94 -27.01 10.38 32.40
C LEU A 94 -25.88 11.39 32.17
N GLY A 95 -25.25 11.41 30.99
CA GLY A 95 -24.12 12.31 30.67
C GLY A 95 -24.51 13.62 29.95
N VAL A 96 -25.70 13.71 29.37
CA VAL A 96 -26.09 14.85 28.51
C VAL A 96 -26.51 16.09 29.31
N ALA A 97 -26.78 15.97 30.61
CA ALA A 97 -27.08 17.13 31.46
C ALA A 97 -25.85 18.02 31.76
N ALA A 98 -24.63 17.57 31.48
CA ALA A 98 -23.39 18.30 31.82
C ALA A 98 -22.76 19.09 30.65
N ALA A 99 -23.18 18.86 29.39
CA ALA A 99 -22.48 19.39 28.21
C ALA A 99 -23.10 20.66 27.59
N ALA A 100 -24.19 21.19 28.13
CA ALA A 100 -24.80 22.42 27.63
C ALA A 100 -24.09 23.71 28.10
N ALA A 101 -23.10 23.61 29.01
CA ALA A 101 -22.39 24.77 29.57
C ALA A 101 -21.08 25.13 28.86
N SER A 102 -20.54 24.29 27.96
CA SER A 102 -19.19 24.49 27.38
C SER A 102 -19.16 25.06 25.96
N LEU A 103 -20.31 25.25 25.31
CA LEU A 103 -20.38 25.67 23.89
C LEU A 103 -20.28 27.19 23.65
N ILE A 104 -20.02 28.00 24.69
CA ILE A 104 -19.89 29.46 24.56
C ILE A 104 -18.42 29.91 24.43
N VAL A 105 -17.42 29.07 24.71
CA VAL A 105 -16.01 29.51 24.75
C VAL A 105 -15.24 29.30 23.43
N VAL A 106 -15.70 28.41 22.54
CA VAL A 106 -14.88 27.98 21.38
C VAL A 106 -14.98 28.91 20.16
N VAL A 107 -15.97 29.81 20.09
CA VAL A 107 -16.12 30.73 18.94
C VAL A 107 -15.10 31.89 18.96
N GLY A 108 -14.36 32.10 20.06
CA GLY A 108 -13.45 33.25 20.21
C GLY A 108 -12.04 33.13 19.63
N VAL A 109 -11.53 31.92 19.36
CA VAL A 109 -10.06 31.73 19.13
C VAL A 109 -9.70 31.35 17.68
N GLY A 110 -10.66 30.99 16.83
CA GLY A 110 -10.38 30.47 15.48
C GLY A 110 -9.97 31.49 14.42
N ALA A 111 -10.18 32.81 14.64
CA ALA A 111 -9.99 33.82 13.61
C ALA A 111 -8.53 34.32 13.44
N GLY A 112 -7.61 33.95 14.34
CA GLY A 112 -6.25 34.53 14.37
C GLY A 112 -5.21 33.86 13.46
N TRP A 113 -5.48 32.66 12.95
CA TRP A 113 -4.43 31.83 12.32
C TRP A 113 -4.36 31.90 10.79
N LEU A 114 -5.33 32.56 10.13
CA LEU A 114 -5.38 32.65 8.66
C LEU A 114 -4.52 33.79 8.06
N LEU A 115 -3.78 34.55 8.87
CA LEU A 115 -3.02 35.72 8.38
C LEU A 115 -1.49 35.57 8.43
N ARG A 116 -0.93 34.38 8.69
CA ARG A 116 0.53 34.19 8.77
C ARG A 116 1.12 33.53 7.51
N GLY A 117 1.31 34.37 6.50
CA GLY A 117 2.54 34.44 5.68
C GLY A 117 2.99 33.20 4.92
N GLY A 118 2.70 33.18 3.62
CA GLY A 118 3.47 32.40 2.64
C GLY A 118 4.87 32.97 2.48
N ALA A 119 5.88 32.10 2.58
CA ALA A 119 7.25 32.36 2.19
C ALA A 119 7.57 31.56 0.92
N ASP A 120 8.08 32.26 -0.08
CA ASP A 120 8.52 31.76 -1.37
C ASP A 120 9.48 30.58 -1.22
N ARG A 121 9.08 29.40 -1.71
CA ARG A 121 10.02 28.30 -1.98
C ARG A 121 10.62 28.52 -3.35
N ALA A 122 11.92 28.80 -3.36
CA ALA A 122 12.73 28.79 -4.57
C ALA A 122 12.70 27.39 -5.22
N PRO A 123 12.75 27.30 -6.57
CA PRO A 123 12.73 26.03 -7.28
C PRO A 123 13.98 25.21 -6.94
N GLU A 124 13.75 24.11 -6.22
CA GLU A 124 14.74 23.10 -5.92
C GLU A 124 15.15 22.40 -7.22
N GLN A 125 16.43 22.53 -7.58
CA GLN A 125 17.04 21.89 -8.74
C GLN A 125 16.91 20.36 -8.60
N ALA A 126 16.13 19.75 -9.49
CA ALA A 126 16.01 18.30 -9.58
C ALA A 126 17.37 17.68 -9.92
N ALA A 127 17.90 16.88 -8.99
CA ALA A 127 19.02 15.98 -9.24
C ALA A 127 18.64 14.98 -10.36
N PRO A 128 19.61 14.50 -11.14
CA PRO A 128 19.36 13.49 -12.17
C PRO A 128 18.73 12.26 -11.53
N VAL A 129 17.54 11.92 -11.99
CA VAL A 129 16.87 10.65 -11.71
C VAL A 129 17.75 9.58 -12.32
N GLY A 130 18.64 8.99 -11.52
CA GLY A 130 19.24 7.71 -11.87
C GLY A 130 18.11 6.72 -12.13
N GLU A 131 18.30 5.80 -13.06
CA GLU A 131 17.40 4.65 -13.30
C GLU A 131 17.39 3.73 -12.08
N GLY A 132 16.90 4.26 -10.95
CA GLY A 132 16.59 3.52 -9.75
C GLY A 132 15.36 2.71 -10.07
N HIS A 133 15.50 1.39 -10.02
CA HIS A 133 14.35 0.51 -9.94
C HIS A 133 13.43 1.05 -8.82
N PRO A 134 12.14 1.26 -9.09
CA PRO A 134 11.23 1.81 -8.08
C PRO A 134 11.35 0.96 -6.83
N ALA A 135 11.72 1.59 -5.71
CA ALA A 135 11.73 0.94 -4.42
C ALA A 135 10.31 0.44 -4.16
N LEU A 136 10.15 -0.87 -4.18
CA LEU A 136 8.90 -1.55 -3.92
C LEU A 136 8.66 -1.49 -2.41
N ASP A 137 8.10 -0.37 -1.95
CA ASP A 137 7.63 -0.22 -0.57
C ASP A 137 6.43 -1.15 -0.36
N VAL A 138 6.60 -2.17 0.47
CA VAL A 138 5.48 -3.03 0.89
C VAL A 138 4.78 -2.35 2.06
N PRO A 139 3.58 -1.79 1.88
CA PRO A 139 2.88 -1.16 2.99
C PRO A 139 2.46 -2.25 3.99
N VAL A 140 2.81 -2.07 5.26
CA VAL A 140 2.15 -2.80 6.36
C VAL A 140 0.85 -2.08 6.67
N ILE A 141 -0.27 -2.69 6.31
CA ILE A 141 -1.60 -2.10 6.49
C ILE A 141 -2.23 -2.72 7.74
N GLU A 142 -2.61 -1.89 8.72
CA GLU A 142 -3.44 -2.36 9.83
C GLU A 142 -4.91 -2.09 9.51
N THR A 143 -5.72 -3.14 9.42
CA THR A 143 -7.14 -3.01 9.14
C THR A 143 -7.98 -3.74 10.18
N ARG A 144 -9.30 -3.62 10.06
CA ARG A 144 -10.27 -4.42 10.83
C ARG A 144 -10.88 -5.53 9.98
N ASN A 145 -10.24 -5.88 8.87
CA ASN A 145 -10.72 -6.93 7.99
C ASN A 145 -10.69 -8.27 8.73
N ASP A 146 -11.67 -9.12 8.45
CA ASP A 146 -11.74 -10.48 8.97
C ASP A 146 -11.83 -11.42 7.79
N TYR A 147 -10.71 -12.07 7.48
CA TYR A 147 -10.57 -12.91 6.31
C TYR A 147 -11.19 -14.29 6.54
N SER A 148 -11.95 -14.73 5.56
CA SER A 148 -12.34 -16.12 5.32
C SER A 148 -11.41 -16.80 4.30
N ASP A 149 -11.53 -18.10 4.12
CA ASP A 149 -10.75 -18.86 3.11
C ASP A 149 -11.01 -18.33 1.70
N LEU A 150 -12.25 -17.95 1.41
CA LEU A 150 -12.64 -17.42 0.11
C LEU A 150 -11.98 -16.06 -0.14
N GLU A 151 -11.87 -15.21 0.88
CA GLU A 151 -11.17 -13.93 0.75
C GLU A 151 -9.66 -14.11 0.64
N LEU A 152 -9.08 -15.06 1.38
CA LEU A 152 -7.67 -15.41 1.23
C LEU A 152 -7.37 -15.96 -0.18
N GLN A 153 -8.26 -16.78 -0.73
CA GLN A 153 -8.17 -17.25 -2.12
C GLN A 153 -8.33 -16.10 -3.12
N ARG A 154 -9.24 -15.16 -2.87
CA ARG A 154 -9.40 -13.94 -3.68
C ARG A 154 -8.15 -13.08 -3.66
N LEU A 155 -7.46 -13.00 -2.52
CA LEU A 155 -6.19 -12.28 -2.39
C LEU A 155 -5.12 -12.89 -3.31
N ALA A 156 -5.01 -14.22 -3.38
CA ALA A 156 -4.08 -14.92 -4.27
C ALA A 156 -4.36 -14.69 -5.78
N VAL A 157 -5.58 -14.28 -6.14
CA VAL A 157 -5.95 -13.91 -7.52
C VAL A 157 -6.10 -12.41 -7.75
N ASN A 158 -5.83 -11.60 -6.74
CA ASN A 158 -5.98 -10.16 -6.83
C ASN A 158 -5.01 -9.59 -7.90
N VAL A 159 -5.57 -8.82 -8.84
CA VAL A 159 -4.84 -8.25 -9.97
C VAL A 159 -3.85 -7.16 -9.55
N ASP A 160 -4.15 -6.41 -8.50
CA ASP A 160 -3.31 -5.33 -8.00
C ASP A 160 -2.07 -5.91 -7.32
N ILE A 161 -2.24 -6.94 -6.49
CA ILE A 161 -1.10 -7.66 -5.86
C ILE A 161 -0.18 -8.26 -6.92
N ARG A 162 -0.74 -8.76 -8.02
CA ARG A 162 0.06 -9.29 -9.14
C ARG A 162 0.79 -8.19 -9.90
N ALA A 163 0.17 -7.03 -10.07
CA ALA A 163 0.78 -5.90 -10.77
C ALA A 163 2.02 -5.35 -10.03
N VAL A 164 2.10 -5.58 -8.71
CA VAL A 164 3.26 -5.24 -7.88
C VAL A 164 4.47 -6.15 -8.17
N ILE A 165 4.26 -7.38 -8.67
CA ILE A 165 5.33 -8.32 -8.98
C ILE A 165 5.94 -7.94 -10.34
N PRO A 166 7.25 -7.58 -10.39
CA PRO A 166 7.89 -7.27 -11.66
C PRO A 166 7.80 -8.46 -12.63
N PRO A 167 7.38 -8.25 -13.89
CA PRO A 167 7.28 -9.32 -14.86
C PRO A 167 8.66 -9.90 -15.13
N GLY A 168 8.84 -11.19 -14.82
CA GLY A 168 10.11 -11.87 -15.06
C GLY A 168 11.14 -11.72 -13.95
N LEU A 169 10.73 -11.36 -12.72
CA LEU A 169 11.60 -11.33 -11.55
C LEU A 169 12.35 -12.67 -11.41
N GLY A 170 13.67 -12.62 -11.64
CA GLY A 170 14.56 -13.77 -11.55
C GLY A 170 14.89 -14.13 -10.11
N ALA A 171 15.49 -15.31 -9.88
CA ALA A 171 15.83 -15.78 -8.54
C ALA A 171 16.77 -14.85 -7.77
N ASP A 172 17.82 -14.34 -8.43
CA ASP A 172 18.79 -13.43 -7.78
C ASP A 172 18.16 -12.07 -7.44
N GLU A 173 17.32 -11.55 -8.34
CA GLU A 173 16.60 -10.28 -8.11
C GLU A 173 15.58 -10.41 -6.99
N ALA A 174 14.85 -11.53 -6.96
CA ALA A 174 13.89 -11.86 -5.91
C ALA A 174 14.58 -11.99 -4.54
N ALA A 175 15.72 -12.69 -4.47
CA ALA A 175 16.51 -12.81 -3.24
C ALA A 175 17.00 -11.45 -2.75
N ALA A 176 17.61 -10.64 -3.64
CA ALA A 176 18.07 -9.30 -3.30
C ALA A 176 16.91 -8.38 -2.86
N TYR A 177 15.73 -8.57 -3.42
CA TYR A 177 14.54 -7.83 -3.00
C TYR A 177 14.01 -8.30 -1.63
N ALA A 178 13.95 -9.61 -1.38
CA ALA A 178 13.59 -10.15 -0.08
C ALA A 178 14.53 -9.66 1.03
N ASP A 179 15.84 -9.64 0.78
CA ASP A 179 16.85 -9.14 1.73
C ASP A 179 16.62 -7.66 2.08
N ARG A 180 16.39 -6.81 1.07
CA ARG A 180 16.08 -5.39 1.27
C ARG A 180 14.81 -5.20 2.08
N LEU A 181 13.73 -5.90 1.70
CA LEU A 181 12.45 -5.79 2.40
C LEU A 181 12.58 -6.27 3.85
N GLN A 182 13.31 -7.35 4.10
CA GLN A 182 13.59 -7.82 5.45
C GLN A 182 14.39 -6.77 6.24
N ALA A 183 15.40 -6.14 5.64
CA ALA A 183 16.18 -5.08 6.27
C ALA A 183 15.32 -3.84 6.62
N GLN A 184 14.43 -3.44 5.71
CA GLN A 184 13.48 -2.34 5.89
C GLN A 184 12.49 -2.64 7.02
N LEU A 185 11.88 -3.83 7.00
CA LEU A 185 10.91 -4.25 8.02
C LEU A 185 11.54 -4.42 9.39
N THR A 186 12.76 -4.97 9.45
CA THR A 186 13.49 -5.16 10.72
C THR A 186 14.10 -3.85 11.25
N GLY A 187 14.21 -2.81 10.43
CA GLY A 187 14.83 -1.54 10.78
C GLY A 187 16.36 -1.59 10.84
N VAL A 188 16.98 -2.59 10.22
CA VAL A 188 18.44 -2.82 10.26
C VAL A 188 19.19 -1.92 9.26
N GLU A 189 18.50 -1.38 8.24
CA GLU A 189 19.11 -0.50 7.22
C GLU A 189 19.81 0.72 7.82
N GLY A 190 19.32 1.26 8.93
CA GLY A 190 19.94 2.40 9.60
C GLY A 190 21.33 2.11 10.18
N GLN A 191 21.68 0.84 10.46
CA GLN A 191 22.97 0.49 11.05
C GLN A 191 23.98 -0.01 10.01
N GLN A 192 23.55 -0.80 9.02
CA GLN A 192 24.48 -1.31 8.01
C GLN A 192 24.86 -0.25 6.97
N ALA A 193 23.92 0.55 6.45
CA ALA A 193 24.27 1.63 5.53
C ALA A 193 25.18 2.68 6.19
N ALA A 194 24.94 3.00 7.46
CA ALA A 194 25.80 3.88 8.25
C ALA A 194 27.21 3.28 8.49
N GLN A 195 27.31 1.96 8.67
CA GLN A 195 28.60 1.26 8.82
C GLN A 195 29.37 1.14 7.51
N SER A 196 28.71 0.85 6.39
CA SER A 196 29.32 0.77 5.07
C SER A 196 29.84 2.13 4.61
N MET A 197 29.05 3.20 4.77
CA MET A 197 29.49 4.56 4.47
C MET A 197 30.60 5.04 5.42
N SER A 198 30.63 4.57 6.67
CA SER A 198 31.74 4.88 7.59
C SER A 198 33.03 4.13 7.23
N ALA A 199 32.92 2.91 6.69
CA ALA A 199 34.07 2.10 6.29
C ALA A 199 34.74 2.62 5.01
N GLU A 200 33.96 3.02 3.99
CA GLU A 200 34.51 3.64 2.77
C GLU A 200 35.10 5.02 3.04
N ASN A 201 34.45 5.87 3.84
CA ASN A 201 34.99 7.19 4.18
C ASN A 201 36.27 7.11 5.04
N HIS A 202 36.47 6.04 5.83
CA HIS A 202 37.71 5.82 6.56
C HIS A 202 38.84 5.24 5.71
N ALA A 203 38.54 4.53 4.62
CA ALA A 203 39.55 4.05 3.69
C ALA A 203 40.16 5.22 2.88
N ASP A 204 39.34 6.19 2.45
CA ASP A 204 39.83 7.34 1.67
C ASP A 204 40.50 8.43 2.52
N THR A 205 40.05 8.66 3.77
CA THR A 205 40.70 9.65 4.66
C THR A 205 42.07 9.22 5.18
N ALA A 206 42.40 7.92 5.16
CA ALA A 206 43.73 7.43 5.54
C ALA A 206 44.77 7.67 4.42
N ALA A 207 44.36 7.69 3.15
CA ALA A 207 45.27 7.91 2.03
C ALA A 207 45.55 9.40 1.73
N GLU A 208 44.64 10.30 2.12
CA GLU A 208 44.77 11.74 1.79
C GLU A 208 45.45 12.57 2.89
N LYS A 209 45.50 12.07 4.13
CA LYS A 209 46.12 12.76 5.26
C LYS A 209 47.66 12.80 5.24
N GLU A 210 48.29 12.05 4.34
CA GLU A 210 49.75 12.05 4.16
C GLU A 210 50.25 13.01 3.06
N ARG A 211 49.35 13.65 2.28
CA ARG A 211 49.74 14.44 1.09
C ARG A 211 49.53 15.95 1.14
N GLN A 212 48.80 16.50 2.09
CA GLN A 212 48.52 17.94 2.09
C GLN A 212 48.75 18.60 3.45
N GLY A 213 49.97 19.06 3.65
CA GLY A 213 50.19 20.30 4.38
C GLY A 213 50.00 21.46 3.41
N ILE A 214 48.87 22.15 3.48
CA ILE A 214 48.62 23.56 3.11
C ILE A 214 47.13 23.79 3.35
N GLY A 215 46.82 24.83 4.12
CA GLY A 215 45.46 25.16 4.50
C GLY A 215 44.65 25.76 3.34
N ASP A 216 43.34 25.48 3.36
CA ASP A 216 42.30 26.46 3.09
C ASP A 216 40.94 25.93 3.57
N GLN A 217 40.10 26.84 4.04
CA GLN A 217 38.80 26.58 4.64
C GLN A 217 37.80 26.12 3.56
N VAL A 218 37.36 24.86 3.62
CA VAL A 218 36.22 24.37 2.83
C VAL A 218 34.91 24.62 3.61
N PRO A 219 33.89 25.25 3.01
CA PRO A 219 32.61 25.48 3.66
C PRO A 219 31.87 24.16 3.87
N HIS A 220 31.50 23.87 5.11
CA HIS A 220 30.69 22.71 5.47
C HIS A 220 29.30 22.79 4.81
N ALA A 221 29.00 21.82 3.95
CA ALA A 221 27.65 21.58 3.45
C ALA A 221 26.71 21.29 4.63
N GLY A 222 25.64 22.07 4.74
CA GLY A 222 24.69 21.99 5.84
C GLY A 222 24.01 20.63 5.90
N ALA A 223 24.22 19.92 7.00
CA ALA A 223 23.45 18.73 7.33
C ALA A 223 21.97 19.09 7.41
N GLN A 224 21.15 18.49 6.55
CA GLN A 224 19.70 18.58 6.65
C GLN A 224 19.29 17.90 7.96
N GLN A 225 18.92 18.70 8.95
CA GLN A 225 18.34 18.19 10.20
C GLN A 225 16.95 17.62 9.87
N ALA A 226 16.81 16.30 9.98
CA ALA A 226 15.53 15.64 9.90
C ALA A 226 14.58 16.27 10.93
N VAL A 227 13.41 16.72 10.47
CA VAL A 227 12.38 17.28 11.33
C VAL A 227 11.95 16.19 12.33
N PRO A 228 12.12 16.40 13.65
CA PRO A 228 11.72 15.39 14.63
C PRO A 228 10.20 15.26 14.61
N VAL A 229 9.73 14.15 14.04
CA VAL A 229 8.33 13.76 14.11
C VAL A 229 8.01 13.41 15.57
N PRO A 230 6.94 13.96 16.18
CA PRO A 230 6.61 13.75 17.59
C PRO A 230 6.50 12.27 17.96
N ALA A 231 7.04 11.90 19.13
CA ALA A 231 7.09 10.51 19.60
C ALA A 231 5.71 9.94 20.02
N ASP A 232 4.71 10.79 20.22
CA ASP A 232 3.43 10.43 20.84
C ASP A 232 2.25 10.29 19.85
N ASP A 233 2.51 10.07 18.56
CA ASP A 233 1.43 9.83 17.59
C ASP A 233 0.82 8.42 17.79
N PRO A 234 -0.46 8.31 18.19
CA PRO A 234 -1.13 7.02 18.40
C PRO A 234 -1.23 6.16 17.13
N LEU A 235 -1.14 6.75 15.93
CA LEU A 235 -1.02 5.99 14.69
C LEU A 235 0.35 5.31 14.61
N ARG A 236 1.42 5.98 15.04
CA ARG A 236 2.77 5.39 15.11
C ARG A 236 2.87 4.26 16.13
N GLN A 237 2.19 4.38 17.28
CA GLN A 237 2.14 3.29 18.26
C GLN A 237 1.41 2.05 17.71
N ARG A 238 0.32 2.23 16.97
CA ARG A 238 -0.44 1.14 16.35
C ARG A 238 0.33 0.47 15.22
N VAL A 239 0.88 1.27 14.32
CA VAL A 239 1.81 0.80 13.28
C VAL A 239 3.03 0.12 13.91
N GLY A 240 3.50 0.59 15.06
CA GLY A 240 4.61 -0.01 15.80
C GLY A 240 4.32 -1.43 16.30
N ALA A 241 3.20 -1.65 17.00
CA ALA A 241 2.84 -2.98 17.48
C ALA A 241 2.53 -3.96 16.34
N ALA A 242 1.88 -3.49 15.27
CA ALA A 242 1.67 -4.25 14.05
C ALA A 242 3.02 -4.63 13.38
N ALA A 243 3.95 -3.68 13.30
CA ALA A 243 5.28 -3.91 12.75
C ALA A 243 6.10 -4.88 13.60
N ASP A 244 5.99 -4.86 14.93
CA ASP A 244 6.66 -5.82 15.82
C ASP A 244 6.21 -7.26 15.56
N ASP A 245 4.89 -7.47 15.38
CA ASP A 245 4.36 -8.80 15.05
C ASP A 245 4.81 -9.27 13.67
N VAL A 246 4.82 -8.39 12.68
CA VAL A 246 5.34 -8.70 11.33
C VAL A 246 6.84 -9.04 11.41
N ARG A 247 7.64 -8.22 12.10
CA ARG A 247 9.08 -8.46 12.30
C ARG A 247 9.37 -9.80 12.96
N ARG A 248 8.54 -10.17 13.93
CA ARG A 248 8.67 -11.44 14.66
C ARG A 248 8.30 -12.64 13.80
N CYS A 249 7.15 -12.59 13.11
CA CYS A 249 6.65 -13.75 12.38
C CYS A 249 7.24 -13.94 10.99
N LEU A 250 7.62 -12.86 10.30
CA LEU A 250 8.07 -12.96 8.91
C LEU A 250 9.28 -13.91 8.73
N PRO A 251 10.36 -13.86 9.55
CA PRO A 251 11.48 -14.77 9.41
C PRO A 251 11.10 -16.25 9.57
N GLU A 252 10.19 -16.57 10.51
CA GLU A 252 9.71 -17.94 10.72
C GLU A 252 8.93 -18.46 9.51
N ILE A 253 8.08 -17.60 8.93
CA ILE A 253 7.32 -17.92 7.73
C ILE A 253 8.24 -18.14 6.53
N LEU A 254 9.19 -17.23 6.28
CA LEU A 254 10.15 -17.36 5.18
C LEU A 254 11.00 -18.64 5.30
N GLN A 255 11.37 -19.04 6.52
CA GLN A 255 12.11 -20.29 6.76
C GLN A 255 11.25 -21.55 6.59
N SER A 256 9.94 -21.48 6.86
CA SER A 256 9.02 -22.60 6.73
C SER A 256 8.50 -22.82 5.30
N ALA A 257 8.66 -21.80 4.42
CA ALA A 257 8.25 -21.88 3.04
C ALA A 257 9.05 -22.96 2.29
N ARG A 258 8.33 -23.81 1.54
CA ARG A 258 8.95 -24.92 0.78
C ARG A 258 9.75 -24.43 -0.43
N THR A 259 9.34 -23.29 -0.98
CA THR A 259 9.99 -22.60 -2.08
C THR A 259 10.35 -21.19 -1.64
N PRO A 260 11.41 -20.59 -2.20
CA PRO A 260 11.68 -19.18 -2.02
C PRO A 260 10.44 -18.33 -2.30
N VAL A 261 10.14 -17.43 -1.37
CA VAL A 261 8.99 -16.53 -1.42
C VAL A 261 9.43 -15.11 -1.09
N VAL A 262 8.76 -14.16 -1.73
CA VAL A 262 9.01 -12.73 -1.60
C VAL A 262 7.72 -12.06 -1.12
N PRO A 263 7.70 -11.37 0.03
CA PRO A 263 6.50 -10.67 0.47
C PRO A 263 6.22 -9.49 -0.46
N VAL A 264 4.97 -9.39 -0.94
CA VAL A 264 4.51 -8.27 -1.79
C VAL A 264 3.30 -7.54 -1.21
N TYR A 265 2.70 -8.12 -0.16
CA TYR A 265 1.60 -7.52 0.58
C TYR A 265 1.62 -8.03 2.02
N ILE A 266 1.42 -7.12 2.99
CA ILE A 266 1.35 -7.47 4.41
C ILE A 266 0.22 -6.67 5.06
N GLU A 267 -0.70 -7.38 5.71
CA GLU A 267 -1.81 -6.77 6.42
C GLU A 267 -1.98 -7.40 7.80
N VAL A 268 -2.11 -6.56 8.83
CA VAL A 268 -2.49 -7.00 10.17
C VAL A 268 -4.01 -6.94 10.29
N ALA A 269 -4.64 -8.11 10.41
CA ALA A 269 -6.08 -8.30 10.28
C ALA A 269 -6.59 -9.37 11.27
N ARG A 270 -7.78 -9.92 11.01
CA ARG A 270 -8.26 -11.16 11.62
C ARG A 270 -8.44 -12.22 10.54
N TYR A 271 -8.36 -13.49 10.92
CA TYR A 271 -8.73 -14.63 10.09
C TYR A 271 -9.73 -15.49 10.85
N ARG A 272 -10.96 -15.57 10.34
CA ARG A 272 -12.09 -16.27 10.99
C ARG A 272 -12.27 -15.85 12.46
N GLY A 273 -12.13 -14.56 12.73
CA GLY A 273 -12.24 -13.99 14.06
C GLY A 273 -10.99 -14.09 14.92
N GLU A 274 -9.89 -14.72 14.49
CA GLU A 274 -8.64 -14.78 15.23
C GLU A 274 -7.64 -13.70 14.77
N PRO A 275 -6.93 -13.00 15.67
CA PRO A 275 -5.91 -12.03 15.26
C PRO A 275 -4.81 -12.66 14.40
N ALA A 276 -4.63 -12.16 13.18
CA ALA A 276 -3.74 -12.75 12.19
C ALA A 276 -2.96 -11.68 11.43
N ILE A 277 -1.88 -12.11 10.79
CA ILE A 277 -1.15 -11.37 9.76
C ILE A 277 -1.43 -12.09 8.45
N VAL A 278 -1.94 -11.34 7.48
CA VAL A 278 -2.18 -11.84 6.13
C VAL A 278 -1.03 -11.39 5.25
N TYR A 279 -0.34 -12.36 4.67
CA TYR A 279 0.73 -12.14 3.72
C TYR A 279 0.24 -12.52 2.32
N ALA A 280 0.61 -11.75 1.31
CA ALA A 280 0.69 -12.25 -0.05
C ALA A 280 2.16 -12.30 -0.48
N PHE A 281 2.57 -13.46 -0.96
CA PHE A 281 3.93 -13.71 -1.43
C PHE A 281 3.94 -13.93 -2.94
N ALA A 282 4.96 -13.38 -3.60
CA ALA A 282 5.39 -13.89 -4.89
C ALA A 282 6.24 -15.14 -4.65
N ALA A 283 5.89 -16.25 -5.28
CA ALA A 283 6.58 -17.53 -5.19
C ALA A 283 7.14 -17.92 -6.56
N GLU A 284 8.26 -18.65 -6.53
CA GLU A 284 8.87 -19.21 -7.72
C GLU A 284 7.94 -20.22 -8.40
N ASP A 285 7.72 -20.04 -9.71
CA ASP A 285 7.05 -21.02 -10.55
C ASP A 285 8.05 -22.18 -10.83
N PRO A 286 7.75 -23.41 -10.38
CA PRO A 286 8.66 -24.55 -10.52
C PRO A 286 8.97 -24.91 -11.98
N ASN A 287 8.16 -24.44 -12.93
CA ASN A 287 8.35 -24.71 -14.36
C ASN A 287 9.11 -23.61 -15.10
N ALA A 288 9.19 -22.40 -14.53
CA ALA A 288 9.66 -21.21 -15.24
C ALA A 288 10.85 -20.50 -14.57
N ALA A 289 11.27 -20.91 -13.36
CA ALA A 289 12.32 -20.24 -12.59
C ALA A 289 12.11 -18.71 -12.47
N THR A 290 10.84 -18.29 -12.46
CA THR A 290 10.43 -16.89 -12.33
C THR A 290 9.36 -16.77 -11.27
N TYR A 291 9.36 -15.65 -10.54
CA TYR A 291 8.38 -15.40 -9.48
C TYR A 291 7.09 -14.89 -10.11
N ARG A 292 6.14 -15.79 -10.35
CA ARG A 292 4.85 -15.47 -11.00
C ARG A 292 3.64 -16.00 -10.25
N ARG A 293 3.84 -16.97 -9.34
CA ARG A 293 2.77 -17.52 -8.52
C ARG A 293 2.55 -16.59 -7.34
N VAL A 294 1.28 -16.35 -6.99
CA VAL A 294 0.93 -15.63 -5.76
C VAL A 294 0.37 -16.62 -4.76
N GLU A 295 0.92 -16.58 -3.55
CA GLU A 295 0.46 -17.39 -2.43
C GLU A 295 -0.03 -16.45 -1.33
N ALA A 296 -1.21 -16.73 -0.79
CA ALA A 296 -1.81 -15.95 0.30
C ALA A 296 -1.82 -16.79 1.58
N TRP A 297 -1.28 -16.25 2.65
CA TRP A 297 -1.06 -16.94 3.92
C TRP A 297 -1.71 -16.14 5.04
N ALA A 298 -2.49 -16.81 5.88
CA ALA A 298 -2.96 -16.25 7.15
C ALA A 298 -2.14 -16.85 8.28
N VAL A 299 -1.52 -16.00 9.10
CA VAL A 299 -0.57 -16.41 10.14
C VAL A 299 -1.04 -15.89 11.49
N ALA A 300 -1.12 -16.75 12.50
CA ALA A 300 -1.52 -16.37 13.85
C ALA A 300 -0.52 -15.37 14.45
N ARG A 301 -1.02 -14.27 15.02
CA ARG A 301 -0.16 -13.26 15.65
C ARG A 301 0.50 -13.74 16.94
N SER A 302 -0.06 -14.73 17.61
CA SER A 302 0.44 -15.22 18.90
C SER A 302 1.78 -15.95 18.77
N ASP A 303 1.85 -16.89 17.83
CA ASP A 303 2.84 -17.95 17.74
C ASP A 303 3.31 -18.21 16.30
N CYS A 304 2.96 -17.31 15.38
CA CYS A 304 3.41 -17.33 13.99
C CYS A 304 3.06 -18.62 13.23
N GLN A 305 2.08 -19.40 13.72
CA GLN A 305 1.59 -20.57 13.01
C GLN A 305 0.75 -20.19 11.79
N VAL A 306 0.96 -20.90 10.68
CA VAL A 306 0.13 -20.74 9.48
C VAL A 306 -1.25 -21.31 9.77
N LEU A 307 -2.25 -20.43 9.86
CA LEU A 307 -3.66 -20.78 10.04
C LEU A 307 -4.27 -21.29 8.74
N SER A 308 -3.88 -20.70 7.62
CA SER A 308 -4.39 -21.06 6.30
C SER A 308 -3.45 -20.62 5.19
N PHE A 309 -3.56 -21.33 4.08
CA PHE A 309 -2.74 -21.17 2.89
C PHE A 309 -3.62 -21.33 1.66
N SER A 310 -3.50 -20.39 0.73
CA SER A 310 -4.13 -20.47 -0.58
C SER A 310 -3.11 -20.17 -1.67
N GLN A 311 -3.04 -21.06 -2.65
CA GLN A 311 -2.25 -20.86 -3.86
C GLN A 311 -3.18 -20.75 -5.05
N TYR A 312 -2.84 -19.88 -5.99
CA TYR A 312 -3.45 -19.90 -7.31
C TYR A 312 -2.43 -20.32 -8.35
N ASP A 313 -2.58 -21.53 -8.86
CA ASP A 313 -1.91 -21.96 -10.06
C ASP A 313 -2.75 -21.51 -11.25
N ARG A 314 -2.15 -20.71 -12.13
CA ARG A 314 -2.77 -20.40 -13.42
C ARG A 314 -2.78 -21.70 -14.21
N ALA A 315 -3.97 -22.27 -14.43
CA ALA A 315 -4.11 -23.29 -15.46
C ALA A 315 -3.61 -22.68 -16.78
N GLY A 316 -2.52 -23.23 -17.31
CA GLY A 316 -1.85 -22.76 -18.52
C GLY A 316 -2.73 -22.81 -19.76
#